data_AF-A0A923E5M8-F1
#
_entry.id   AF-A0A923E5M8-F1
#
_cell.length_a   1.000
_cell.length_b   1.000
_cell.length_c   1.000
_cell.angle_alpha   90.00
_cell.angle_beta   90.00
_cell.angle_gamma   90.00
#
_symmetry.space_group_name_H-M   'P 1'
#
loop_
_entity.id
_entity.type
_entity.pdbx_description
1 polymer ?
#
loop_
_entity_poly.entity_id
_entity_poly.type
_entity_poly.pdbx_seq_one_letter_code
_entity_poly.pdbx_strand_id
1 'polypeptide(L)'
;MIEIIDTVTNDGFESVEHMFRHHINLGYPLVQEGTTVSSNAVFLGVRESSPSAIDVLPVQLREEPAPEGVSYFLPPSDGSACVVNVEAAEVGKVRVSFDSEDWKILILWRDPSPGRNVLAVEPSTSRDGGRADARVQGELVHLDPGESRTYRTLIERC
;
A
#
# COMPACT_ATOMS: atom_id res chain seq x y z
N MET A 1 4.38 13.56 -12.58
CA MET A 1 3.71 12.25 -12.67
C MET A 1 4.78 11.20 -12.86
N ILE A 2 4.72 10.14 -12.07
CA ILE A 2 5.54 8.93 -12.22
C ILE A 2 4.55 7.79 -12.43
N GLU A 3 4.70 7.05 -13.53
CA GLU A 3 3.97 5.82 -13.77
C GLU A 3 4.94 4.65 -13.68
N ILE A 4 4.57 3.64 -12.90
CA ILE A 4 5.34 2.41 -12.73
C ILE A 4 4.49 1.29 -13.32
N ILE A 5 5.04 0.58 -14.31
CA ILE A 5 4.42 -0.56 -14.97
C ILE A 5 5.42 -1.71 -14.90
N ASP A 6 5.12 -2.70 -14.08
CA ASP A 6 5.94 -3.89 -13.91
C ASP A 6 5.20 -5.10 -14.45
N THR A 7 5.88 -5.92 -15.26
CA THR A 7 5.36 -7.22 -15.72
C THR A 7 6.23 -8.33 -15.13
N VAL A 8 5.58 -9.28 -14.46
CA VAL A 8 6.23 -10.46 -13.91
C VAL A 8 5.73 -11.68 -14.68
N THR A 9 6.67 -12.42 -15.26
CA THR A 9 6.41 -13.63 -16.04
C THR A 9 7.02 -14.84 -15.35
N ASN A 10 6.28 -15.94 -15.30
CA ASN A 10 6.83 -17.23 -14.92
C ASN A 10 7.50 -17.89 -16.13
N ASP A 11 8.80 -17.68 -16.31
CA ASP A 11 9.62 -18.35 -17.35
C ASP A 11 9.99 -19.80 -17.00
N GLY A 12 9.47 -20.32 -15.89
CA GLY A 12 9.66 -21.69 -15.45
C GLY A 12 8.74 -22.69 -16.17
N PHE A 13 8.84 -23.95 -15.74
CA PHE A 13 8.08 -25.07 -16.29
C PHE A 13 7.00 -25.61 -15.34
N GLU A 14 6.88 -25.02 -14.14
CA GLU A 14 5.91 -25.39 -13.11
C GLU A 14 5.15 -24.14 -12.65
N SER A 15 3.94 -24.33 -12.11
CA SER A 15 3.18 -23.24 -11.50
C SER A 15 3.92 -22.74 -10.24
N VAL A 16 4.03 -21.41 -10.09
CA VAL A 16 4.77 -20.79 -8.99
C VAL A 16 3.93 -19.79 -8.21
N GLU A 17 4.20 -19.70 -6.92
CA GLU A 17 3.55 -18.72 -6.04
C GLU A 17 4.19 -17.34 -6.20
N HIS A 18 3.33 -16.34 -6.35
CA HIS A 18 3.70 -14.97 -6.60
C HIS A 18 3.13 -14.04 -5.53
N MET A 19 4.00 -13.20 -4.97
CA MET A 19 3.63 -12.08 -4.11
C MET A 19 4.43 -10.88 -4.59
N PHE A 20 3.78 -9.73 -4.73
CA PHE A 20 4.40 -8.51 -5.22
C PHE A 20 3.82 -7.28 -4.54
N ARG A 21 4.62 -6.22 -4.48
CA ARG A 21 4.27 -4.99 -3.78
C ARG A 21 5.11 -3.82 -4.28
N HIS A 22 4.46 -2.69 -4.51
CA HIS A 22 5.16 -1.42 -4.63
C HIS A 22 5.31 -0.78 -3.25
N HIS A 23 6.54 -0.74 -2.72
CA HIS A 23 6.82 -0.20 -1.40
C HIS A 23 7.15 1.30 -1.45
N ILE A 24 6.12 2.15 -1.56
CA ILE A 24 6.30 3.59 -1.79
C ILE A 24 6.33 4.33 -0.45
N ASN A 25 7.51 4.76 -0.02
CA ASN A 25 7.70 5.51 1.22
C ASN A 25 7.64 7.02 0.96
N LEU A 26 6.80 7.72 1.72
CA LEU A 26 6.68 9.18 1.74
C LEU A 26 7.19 9.72 3.08
N GLY A 27 7.94 10.82 3.04
CA GLY A 27 8.54 11.43 4.23
C GLY A 27 8.41 12.95 4.22
N TYR A 28 9.17 13.62 5.07
CA TYR A 28 9.28 15.08 5.10
C TYR A 28 9.67 15.65 3.71
N PRO A 29 9.12 16.80 3.27
CA PRO A 29 8.19 17.67 3.98
C PRO A 29 6.72 17.25 3.87
N LEU A 30 6.39 16.23 3.07
CA LEU A 30 5.00 15.84 2.86
C LEU A 30 4.38 15.15 4.08
N VAL A 31 5.15 14.33 4.79
CA VAL A 31 4.73 13.66 6.02
C VAL A 31 5.25 14.45 7.21
N GLN A 32 4.33 15.15 7.87
CA GLN A 32 4.55 16.02 9.02
C GLN A 32 3.26 16.16 9.84
N GLU A 33 3.32 16.81 11.00
CA GLU A 33 2.14 17.16 11.82
C GLU A 33 1.03 17.79 10.96
N GLY A 34 -0.20 17.28 11.09
CA GLY A 34 -1.37 17.77 10.35
C GLY A 34 -1.50 17.30 8.90
N THR A 35 -0.57 16.48 8.40
CA THR A 35 -0.70 15.83 7.09
C THR A 35 -1.97 15.00 7.04
N THR A 36 -2.82 15.21 6.04
CA THR A 36 -4.06 14.46 5.87
C THR A 36 -3.83 13.28 4.93
N VAL A 37 -4.27 12.09 5.35
CA VAL A 37 -4.30 10.88 4.52
C VAL A 37 -5.76 10.51 4.27
N SER A 38 -6.10 10.20 3.02
CA SER A 38 -7.44 9.75 2.63
C SER A 38 -7.36 8.66 1.57
N SER A 39 -8.34 7.76 1.55
CA SER A 39 -8.47 6.73 0.52
C SER A 39 -9.93 6.37 0.28
N ASN A 40 -10.23 5.82 -0.89
CA ASN A 40 -11.49 5.13 -1.17
C ASN A 40 -11.46 3.64 -0.79
N ALA A 41 -10.35 3.14 -0.23
CA ALA A 41 -10.23 1.77 0.28
C ALA A 41 -10.97 1.56 1.61
N VAL A 42 -11.43 0.33 1.84
CA VAL A 42 -12.17 -0.06 3.05
C VAL A 42 -11.23 -0.70 4.05
N PHE A 43 -11.25 -0.25 5.31
CA PHE A 43 -10.40 -0.82 6.37
C PHE A 43 -10.67 -2.31 6.57
N LEU A 44 -9.60 -3.11 6.62
CA LEU A 44 -9.65 -4.56 6.75
C LEU A 44 -9.09 -5.04 8.10
N GLY A 45 -8.10 -4.34 8.65
CA GLY A 45 -7.48 -4.71 9.92
C GLY A 45 -6.08 -4.13 10.06
N VAL A 46 -5.41 -4.52 11.14
CA VAL A 46 -4.03 -4.11 11.45
C VAL A 46 -3.18 -5.33 11.76
N ARG A 47 -1.87 -5.23 11.52
CA ARG A 47 -0.93 -6.25 11.98
C ARG A 47 -0.87 -6.25 13.50
N GLU A 48 -0.66 -7.42 14.10
CA GLU A 48 -0.43 -7.52 15.55
C GLU A 48 0.68 -6.56 16.01
N SER A 49 0.47 -5.95 17.18
CA SER A 49 1.42 -4.98 17.77
C SER A 49 1.73 -3.77 16.87
N SER A 50 0.71 -3.17 16.25
CA SER A 50 0.83 -1.95 15.43
C SER A 50 0.29 -0.69 16.16
N PRO A 51 1.03 -0.07 17.09
CA PRO A 51 0.54 1.09 17.85
C PRO A 51 0.31 2.33 16.97
N SER A 52 1.01 2.45 15.84
CA SER A 52 0.89 3.57 14.90
C SER A 52 0.03 3.26 13.67
N ALA A 53 -0.74 2.17 13.70
CA ALA A 53 -1.59 1.81 12.57
C ALA A 53 -2.67 2.88 12.34
N ILE A 54 -3.02 3.09 11.07
CA ILE A 54 -4.14 3.93 10.65
C ILE A 54 -5.35 3.03 10.44
N ASP A 55 -6.36 3.10 11.30
CA ASP A 55 -7.56 2.26 11.23
C ASP A 55 -8.81 3.00 10.70
N VAL A 56 -8.69 4.31 10.52
CA VAL A 56 -9.74 5.18 9.99
C VAL A 56 -9.16 6.11 8.92
N LEU A 57 -9.93 6.31 7.84
CA LEU A 57 -9.64 7.29 6.81
C LEU A 57 -10.91 8.12 6.52
N PRO A 58 -10.78 9.45 6.28
CA PRO A 58 -9.53 10.22 6.34
C PRO A 58 -8.99 10.39 7.77
N VAL A 59 -7.68 10.61 7.88
CA VAL A 59 -6.99 10.87 9.16
C VAL A 59 -6.00 12.03 9.01
N GLN A 60 -5.77 12.76 10.10
CA GLN A 60 -4.63 13.68 10.21
C GLN A 60 -3.51 13.02 11.01
N LEU A 61 -2.31 12.97 10.44
CA LEU A 61 -1.14 12.43 11.09
C LEU A 61 -0.71 13.34 12.24
N ARG A 62 -0.29 12.70 13.34
CA ARG A 62 0.37 13.34 14.47
C ARG A 62 1.85 12.96 14.52
N GLU A 63 2.66 13.89 14.99
CA GLU A 63 4.08 13.70 15.35
C GLU A 63 4.19 13.23 16.81
N GLU A 64 3.57 12.09 17.09
CA GLU A 64 3.70 11.40 18.37
C GLU A 64 4.67 10.21 18.20
N PRO A 65 5.87 10.24 18.80
CA PRO A 65 6.81 9.13 18.73
C PRO A 65 6.19 7.81 19.22
N ALA A 66 6.17 6.81 18.36
CA ALA A 66 5.67 5.48 18.65
C ALA A 66 6.36 4.45 17.73
N PRO A 67 6.38 3.16 18.10
CA PRO A 67 6.79 2.10 17.19
C PRO A 67 5.94 2.10 15.91
N GLU A 68 6.47 1.50 14.86
CA GLU A 68 5.76 1.40 13.59
C GLU A 68 4.41 0.67 13.68
N GLY A 69 3.51 0.93 12.73
CA GLY A 69 2.24 0.24 12.61
C GLY A 69 1.89 -0.06 11.16
N VAL A 70 1.22 -1.19 10.97
CA VAL A 70 0.77 -1.66 9.66
C VAL A 70 -0.74 -1.82 9.65
N SER A 71 -1.37 -1.19 8.66
CA SER A 71 -2.80 -1.29 8.39
C SER A 71 -3.05 -1.89 7.02
N TYR A 72 -4.12 -2.68 6.93
CA TYR A 72 -4.58 -3.30 5.70
C TYR A 72 -5.93 -2.70 5.30
N PHE A 73 -6.08 -2.45 4.01
CA PHE A 73 -7.34 -1.99 3.42
C PHE A 73 -7.63 -2.80 2.15
N LEU A 74 -8.92 -3.01 1.89
CA LEU A 74 -9.42 -3.56 0.64
C LEU A 74 -9.62 -2.41 -0.37
N PRO A 75 -8.99 -2.46 -1.54
CA PRO A 75 -9.33 -1.62 -2.68
C PRO A 75 -10.83 -1.72 -3.04
N PRO A 76 -11.40 -0.72 -3.75
CA PRO A 76 -12.77 -0.79 -4.23
C PRO A 76 -13.04 -2.04 -5.07
N SER A 77 -14.21 -2.65 -4.91
CA SER A 77 -14.61 -3.85 -5.66
C SER A 77 -15.43 -3.55 -6.92
N ASP A 78 -15.67 -2.28 -7.22
CA ASP A 78 -16.49 -1.80 -8.34
C ASP A 78 -15.70 -1.58 -9.64
N GLY A 79 -14.44 -2.03 -9.67
CA GLY A 79 -13.51 -1.83 -10.81
C GLY A 79 -12.94 -0.42 -10.89
N SER A 80 -13.23 0.46 -9.93
CA SER A 80 -12.55 1.75 -9.84
C SER A 80 -11.12 1.58 -9.32
N ALA A 81 -10.23 2.47 -9.73
CA ALA A 81 -8.88 2.54 -9.18
C ALA A 81 -8.93 2.84 -7.68
N CYS A 82 -8.07 2.20 -6.91
CA CYS A 82 -7.81 2.63 -5.55
C CYS A 82 -6.99 3.91 -5.60
N VAL A 83 -7.35 4.90 -4.77
CA VAL A 83 -6.71 6.21 -4.72
C VAL A 83 -6.39 6.56 -3.28
N VAL A 84 -5.12 6.83 -2.99
CA VAL A 84 -4.66 7.36 -1.71
C VAL A 84 -4.13 8.76 -1.92
N ASN A 85 -4.64 9.74 -1.18
CA ASN A 85 -4.10 11.10 -1.17
C ASN A 85 -3.39 11.35 0.15
N VAL A 86 -2.16 11.87 0.07
CA VAL A 86 -1.37 12.37 1.20
C VAL A 86 -1.12 13.84 0.96
N GLU A 87 -1.65 14.70 1.82
CA GLU A 87 -1.72 16.14 1.60
C GLU A 87 -1.25 16.92 2.83
N ALA A 88 -0.34 17.86 2.61
CA ALA A 88 0.09 18.81 3.62
C ALA A 88 -0.07 20.24 3.08
N ALA A 89 -0.73 21.11 3.85
CA ALA A 89 -1.25 22.40 3.38
C ALA A 89 -0.22 23.27 2.64
N GLU A 90 1.00 23.39 3.17
CA GLU A 90 2.06 24.23 2.60
C GLU A 90 2.99 23.51 1.60
N VAL A 91 2.82 22.20 1.44
CA VAL A 91 3.68 21.35 0.58
C VAL A 91 2.94 20.91 -0.67
N GLY A 92 1.62 20.73 -0.56
CA GLY A 92 0.74 20.20 -1.60
C GLY A 92 0.37 18.75 -1.36
N LYS A 93 -0.11 18.09 -2.41
CA LYS A 93 -0.66 16.73 -2.35
C LYS A 93 0.14 15.78 -3.23
N VAL A 94 0.38 14.58 -2.72
CA VAL A 94 0.74 13.42 -3.53
C VAL A 94 -0.45 12.46 -3.55
N ARG A 95 -0.81 12.05 -4.77
CA ARG A 95 -1.79 11.00 -5.02
C ARG A 95 -1.07 9.75 -5.50
N VAL A 96 -1.40 8.62 -4.91
CA VAL A 96 -1.03 7.30 -5.41
C VAL A 96 -2.31 6.61 -5.85
N SER A 97 -2.36 6.15 -7.09
CA SER A 97 -3.51 5.39 -7.60
C SER A 97 -3.08 4.13 -8.33
N PHE A 98 -3.88 3.09 -8.22
CA PHE A 98 -3.55 1.78 -8.78
C PHE A 98 -4.80 0.96 -9.08
N ASP A 99 -4.65 -0.02 -9.96
CA ASP A 99 -5.74 -0.89 -10.39
C ASP A 99 -6.13 -1.88 -9.27
N SER A 100 -7.40 -1.90 -8.88
CA SER A 100 -7.95 -2.80 -7.86
C SER A 100 -8.16 -4.23 -8.37
N GLU A 101 -8.09 -4.45 -9.69
CA GLU A 101 -8.12 -5.77 -10.29
C GLU A 101 -6.80 -6.53 -10.08
N ASP A 102 -5.67 -5.85 -10.17
CA ASP A 102 -4.34 -6.46 -10.02
C ASP A 102 -3.82 -6.38 -8.58
N TRP A 103 -4.04 -5.25 -7.90
CA TRP A 103 -3.66 -5.05 -6.51
C TRP A 103 -4.86 -5.28 -5.59
N LYS A 104 -4.78 -6.35 -4.78
CA LYS A 104 -5.89 -6.78 -3.93
C LYS A 104 -5.84 -6.25 -2.51
N ILE A 105 -4.70 -5.70 -2.10
CA ILE A 105 -4.49 -5.13 -0.77
C ILE A 105 -3.82 -3.76 -0.91
N LEU A 106 -4.29 -2.80 -0.14
CA LEU A 106 -3.55 -1.60 0.20
C LEU A 106 -2.95 -1.79 1.59
N ILE A 107 -1.64 -1.66 1.71
CA ILE A 107 -0.96 -1.56 3.00
C ILE A 107 -0.61 -0.10 3.26
N LEU A 108 -0.93 0.39 4.45
CA LEU A 108 -0.37 1.63 4.98
C LEU A 108 0.59 1.27 6.11
N TRP A 109 1.87 1.59 5.94
CA TRP A 109 2.89 1.44 6.97
C TRP A 109 3.26 2.81 7.53
N ARG A 110 3.23 2.97 8.85
CA ARG A 110 3.50 4.25 9.52
C ARG A 110 4.57 4.09 10.57
N ASP A 111 5.68 4.81 10.43
CA ASP A 111 6.73 4.90 11.45
C ASP A 111 6.94 6.37 11.89
N PRO A 112 6.30 6.81 13.00
CA PRO A 112 6.44 8.16 13.55
C PRO A 112 7.71 8.34 14.39
N SER A 113 8.66 7.40 14.37
CA SER A 113 9.88 7.51 15.17
C SER A 113 10.69 8.75 14.80
N PRO A 114 11.33 9.42 15.78
CA PRO A 114 12.23 10.54 15.54
C PRO A 114 13.32 10.19 14.52
N GLY A 115 13.53 11.07 13.54
CA GLY A 115 14.52 10.86 12.46
C GLY A 115 14.07 9.93 11.33
N ARG A 116 12.84 9.39 11.38
CA ARG A 116 12.23 8.64 10.27
C ARG A 116 10.99 9.35 9.76
N ASN A 117 9.97 9.48 10.62
CA ASN A 117 8.66 10.06 10.30
C ASN A 117 8.15 9.74 8.88
N VAL A 118 7.93 8.45 8.61
CA VAL A 118 7.56 7.93 7.28
C VAL A 118 6.13 7.42 7.27
N LEU A 119 5.45 7.59 6.15
CA LEU A 119 4.23 6.88 5.77
C LEU A 119 4.49 6.17 4.44
N ALA A 120 4.33 4.85 4.38
CA ALA A 120 4.28 4.14 3.12
C ALA A 120 2.85 3.94 2.64
N VAL A 121 2.67 4.06 1.32
CA VAL A 121 1.46 3.72 0.60
C VAL A 121 1.79 2.56 -0.32
N GLU A 122 1.26 1.37 -0.04
CA GLU A 122 1.77 0.15 -0.63
C GLU A 122 0.67 -0.65 -1.31
N PRO A 123 0.46 -0.46 -2.62
CA PRO A 123 -0.30 -1.40 -3.44
C PRO A 123 0.38 -2.77 -3.38
N SER A 124 -0.38 -3.80 -3.00
CA SER A 124 0.14 -5.13 -2.71
C SER A 124 -0.81 -6.23 -3.19
N THR A 125 -0.27 -7.38 -3.57
CA THR A 125 -1.07 -8.58 -3.89
C THR A 125 -1.62 -9.24 -2.64
N SER A 126 -1.00 -9.01 -1.48
CA SER A 126 -1.27 -9.69 -0.21
C SER A 126 -0.90 -8.82 1.00
N ARG A 127 -1.26 -9.25 2.20
CA ARG A 127 -0.71 -8.72 3.45
C ARG A 127 0.79 -9.05 3.58
N ASP A 128 1.44 -8.48 4.60
CA ASP A 128 2.89 -8.57 4.83
C ASP A 128 3.32 -9.79 5.67
N GLY A 129 2.40 -10.70 6.03
CA GLY A 129 2.67 -11.93 6.78
C GLY A 129 3.46 -13.02 6.04
N GLY A 130 3.80 -12.79 4.77
CA GLY A 130 4.55 -13.73 3.93
C GLY A 130 3.70 -14.87 3.35
N ARG A 131 4.34 -15.78 2.61
CA ARG A 131 3.65 -16.84 1.84
C ARG A 131 2.82 -17.79 2.70
N ALA A 132 3.26 -18.10 3.91
CA ALA A 132 2.52 -19.02 4.79
C ALA A 132 1.18 -18.41 5.22
N ASP A 133 1.18 -17.16 5.67
CA ASP A 133 -0.03 -16.44 6.02
C ASP A 133 -0.89 -16.17 4.78
N ALA A 134 -0.29 -15.70 3.67
CA ALA A 134 -1.02 -15.45 2.43
C ALA A 134 -1.77 -16.69 1.90
N ARG A 135 -1.23 -17.91 2.09
CA ARG A 135 -1.96 -19.16 1.79
C ARG A 135 -3.19 -19.34 2.67
N VAL A 136 -3.06 -19.10 3.98
CA VAL A 136 -4.17 -19.22 4.94
C VAL A 136 -5.25 -18.17 4.65
N GLN A 137 -4.85 -16.96 4.28
CA GLN A 137 -5.74 -15.85 3.94
C GLN A 137 -6.35 -15.95 2.53
N GLY A 138 -5.87 -16.88 1.69
CA GLY A 138 -6.32 -17.00 0.29
C GLY A 138 -5.85 -15.87 -0.62
N GLU A 139 -4.74 -15.20 -0.27
CA GLU A 139 -4.19 -14.04 -0.98
C GLU A 139 -3.07 -14.42 -1.96
N LEU A 140 -2.65 -15.69 -1.95
CA LEU A 140 -1.50 -16.13 -2.73
C LEU A 140 -1.86 -16.23 -4.22
N VAL A 141 -1.23 -15.39 -5.02
CA VAL A 141 -1.32 -15.46 -6.48
C VAL A 141 -0.47 -16.62 -6.99
N HIS A 142 -0.96 -17.33 -8.00
CA HIS A 142 -0.20 -18.33 -8.72
C HIS A 142 -0.01 -17.89 -10.17
N LEU A 143 1.15 -18.17 -10.73
CA LEU A 143 1.48 -17.97 -12.13
C LEU A 143 1.83 -19.32 -12.76
N ASP A 144 1.05 -19.74 -13.75
CA ASP A 144 1.35 -20.94 -14.53
C ASP A 144 2.53 -20.69 -15.50
N PRO A 145 3.16 -21.74 -16.06
CA PRO A 145 4.25 -21.59 -17.02
C PRO A 145 3.90 -20.66 -18.19
N GLY A 146 4.69 -19.61 -18.39
CA GLY A 146 4.48 -18.57 -19.39
C GLY A 146 3.42 -17.53 -19.03
N GLU A 147 2.69 -17.69 -17.91
CA GLU A 147 1.75 -16.68 -17.45
C GLU A 147 2.49 -15.41 -17.04
N SER A 148 1.91 -14.27 -17.39
CA SER A 148 2.40 -12.96 -16.99
C SER A 148 1.31 -12.18 -16.28
N ARG A 149 1.70 -11.42 -15.25
CA ARG A 149 0.86 -10.40 -14.63
C ARG A 149 1.53 -9.06 -14.76
N THR A 150 0.72 -8.02 -14.97
CA THR A 150 1.18 -6.64 -15.09
C THR A 150 0.57 -5.83 -13.98
N TYR A 151 1.40 -5.03 -13.32
CA TYR A 151 1.01 -4.19 -12.21
C TYR A 151 1.24 -2.74 -12.57
N ARG A 152 0.25 -1.89 -12.31
CA ARG A 152 0.33 -0.45 -12.59
C ARG A 152 0.14 0.37 -11.33
N THR A 153 0.98 1.37 -11.14
CA THR A 153 0.81 2.37 -10.09
C THR A 153 1.19 3.74 -10.63
N LEU A 154 0.32 4.71 -10.40
CA LEU A 154 0.51 6.09 -10.77
C LEU A 154 0.76 6.92 -9.51
N ILE A 155 1.77 7.77 -9.55
CA ILE A 155 2.13 8.71 -8.49
C ILE A 155 2.12 10.12 -9.06
N GLU A 156 1.24 10.95 -8.54
CA GLU A 156 1.00 12.31 -9.03
C GLU A 156 1.24 13.32 -7.92
N ARG A 157 1.85 14.45 -8.28
CA ARG A 157 1.78 15.66 -7.46
C ARG A 157 0.60 16.47 -7.96
N CYS A 158 -0.33 16.79 -7.07
CA CYS A 158 -1.55 17.54 -7.37
C CYS A 158 -1.49 18.95 -6.78
#